data_AF-U9U0K4-F1
#
_entry.id   AF-U9U0K4-F1
#
_cell.length_a   1.000
_cell.length_b   1.000
_cell.length_c   1.000
_cell.angle_alpha   90.00
_cell.angle_beta   90.00
_cell.angle_gamma   90.00
#
_symmetry.space_group_name_H-M   'P 1'
#
loop_
_entity.id
_entity.type
_entity.pdbx_description
1 polymer ?
#
loop_
_entity_poly.entity_id
_entity_poly.type
_entity_poly.pdbx_seq_one_letter_code
_entity_poly.pdbx_strand_id
1 'polypeptide(L)'
;MWIPYDKFKNIKYLDKGGFGTIYEAIWSDKNMKVVLKCLNNLNDSENFNEFLDEWKNHYKCIGSKIIVHFYGFTKDPKTSKYTVVMDYADK
;
A
#
# COMPACT_ATOMS: atom_id res chain seq x y z
N MET A 1 6.43 6.25 7.95
CA MET A 1 7.13 5.00 8.32
C MET A 1 7.49 4.25 7.03
N TRP A 2 8.74 3.81 6.89
CA TRP A 2 9.26 3.12 5.69
C TRP A 2 9.50 1.64 5.98
N ILE A 3 9.13 0.76 5.06
CA ILE A 3 9.29 -0.70 5.20
C ILE A 3 10.15 -1.21 4.03
N PRO A 4 11.29 -1.86 4.31
CA PRO A 4 12.13 -2.46 3.27
C PRO A 4 11.35 -3.50 2.45
N TYR A 5 11.49 -3.46 1.12
CA TYR A 5 10.68 -4.27 0.20
C TYR A 5 10.97 -5.78 0.32
N ASP A 6 12.19 -6.14 0.68
CA ASP A 6 12.66 -7.51 0.90
C ASP A 6 11.96 -8.22 2.07
N LYS A 7 11.21 -7.47 2.90
CA LYS A 7 10.35 -8.01 3.96
C LYS A 7 9.06 -8.63 3.44
N PHE A 8 8.71 -8.42 2.18
CA PHE A 8 7.49 -8.95 1.58
C PHE A 8 7.79 -10.19 0.73
N LYS A 9 7.13 -11.30 1.09
CA LYS A 9 7.28 -12.61 0.44
C LYS A 9 5.97 -13.04 -0.20
N ASN A 10 6.05 -14.00 -1.12
CA ASN A 10 4.88 -14.57 -1.81
C ASN A 10 3.97 -13.50 -2.41
N ILE A 11 4.56 -12.48 -3.03
CA ILE A 11 3.83 -11.38 -3.63
C ILE A 11 3.02 -11.91 -4.82
N LYS A 12 1.70 -11.75 -4.78
CA LYS A 12 0.78 -12.22 -5.83
C LYS A 12 -0.14 -11.09 -6.25
N TYR A 13 -0.38 -10.99 -7.55
CA TYR A 13 -1.35 -10.07 -8.10
C TYR A 13 -2.77 -10.41 -7.60
N LEU A 14 -3.53 -9.39 -7.20
CA LEU A 14 -4.94 -9.52 -6.85
C LEU A 14 -5.83 -8.88 -7.92
N ASP A 15 -5.64 -7.59 -8.17
CA ASP A 15 -6.51 -6.83 -9.06
C ASP A 15 -5.84 -5.53 -9.55
N LYS A 16 -6.42 -4.92 -10.59
CA LYS A 16 -6.02 -3.62 -11.12
C LYS A 16 -7.25 -2.78 -11.44
N GLY A 17 -7.36 -1.65 -10.74
CA GLY A 17 -8.40 -0.65 -10.98
C GLY A 17 -7.85 0.64 -11.57
N GLY A 18 -8.73 1.63 -11.73
CA GLY A 18 -8.35 2.98 -12.18
C GLY A 18 -7.30 3.65 -11.29
N PHE A 19 -7.32 3.35 -9.99
CA PHE A 19 -6.45 3.97 -8.98
C PHE A 19 -5.15 3.20 -8.69
N GLY A 20 -4.86 2.10 -9.39
CA GLY A 20 -3.63 1.34 -9.17
C GLY A 20 -3.79 -0.16 -9.32
N THR A 21 -2.70 -0.85 -9.03
CA THR A 21 -2.61 -2.31 -9.01
C THR A 21 -2.42 -2.79 -7.57
N ILE A 22 -3.12 -3.85 -7.20
CA ILE A 22 -3.14 -4.41 -5.85
C ILE A 22 -2.50 -5.79 -5.87
N TYR A 23 -1.62 -6.04 -4.90
CA TYR A 23 -0.98 -7.33 -4.67
C TYR A 23 -1.22 -7.77 -3.22
N GLU A 24 -1.34 -9.07 -2.99
CA GLU A 24 -1.19 -9.66 -1.65
C GLU A 24 0.25 -10.06 -1.41
N ALA A 25 0.71 -9.96 -0.17
CA ALA A 25 2.01 -10.45 0.25
C ALA A 25 1.99 -10.93 1.71
N ILE A 26 3.01 -11.69 2.09
CA ILE A 26 3.29 -12.03 3.48
C ILE A 26 4.41 -11.10 3.98
N TRP A 27 4.13 -10.31 5.01
CA TRP A 27 5.15 -9.50 5.68
C TRP A 27 5.91 -10.38 6.70
N SER A 28 7.17 -10.66 6.42
CA SER A 28 7.98 -11.61 7.19
C SER A 28 8.17 -11.23 8.65
N ASP A 29 8.35 -9.94 8.96
CA ASP A 29 8.66 -9.49 10.32
C ASP A 29 7.46 -9.65 11.27
N LYS A 30 6.24 -9.57 10.72
CA LYS A 30 4.99 -9.73 11.48
C LYS A 30 4.30 -11.07 11.24
N ASN A 31 4.82 -11.89 10.31
CA ASN A 31 4.20 -13.12 9.83
C ASN A 31 2.71 -12.96 9.49
N MET A 32 2.35 -11.89 8.78
CA MET A 32 0.96 -11.54 8.50
C MET A 32 0.74 -11.26 7.01
N LYS A 33 -0.51 -11.47 6.56
CA LYS A 33 -0.94 -11.14 5.21
C LYS A 33 -1.22 -9.63 5.12
N VAL A 34 -0.69 -9.00 4.09
CA VAL A 34 -0.85 -7.57 3.82
C VAL A 34 -1.23 -7.34 2.36
N VAL A 35 -1.76 -6.14 2.11
CA VAL A 35 -2.01 -5.64 0.76
C VAL A 35 -0.93 -4.61 0.40
N LEU A 36 -0.39 -4.76 -0.80
CA LEU A 36 0.53 -3.84 -1.45
C LEU A 36 -0.23 -3.12 -2.59
N LYS A 37 -0.56 -1.84 -2.40
CA LYS A 37 -1.24 -1.02 -3.42
C LYS A 37 -0.20 -0.16 -4.14
N CYS A 38 0.06 -0.48 -5.41
CA CYS A 38 0.95 0.25 -6.30
C CYS A 38 0.13 1.22 -7.16
N LEU A 39 0.43 2.51 -7.12
CA LEU A 39 -0.21 3.46 -8.03
C LEU A 39 0.35 3.36 -9.45
N ASN A 40 -0.51 3.50 -10.46
CA ASN A 40 -0.10 3.32 -11.84
C ASN A 40 0.77 4.50 -12.36
N ASN A 41 0.50 5.73 -11.92
CA ASN A 41 1.13 6.97 -12.43
C ASN A 41 1.72 7.87 -11.32
N LEU A 42 2.84 7.46 -10.71
CA LEU A 42 3.60 8.30 -9.76
C LEU A 42 4.54 9.31 -10.44
N ASN A 43 4.61 9.33 -11.76
CA ASN A 43 5.44 10.27 -12.51
C ASN A 43 4.82 11.68 -12.60
N ASP A 44 3.54 11.80 -12.24
CA ASP A 44 2.85 13.10 -12.14
C ASP A 44 2.79 13.50 -10.66
N SER A 45 3.33 14.67 -10.33
CA SER A 45 3.36 15.20 -8.96
C SER A 45 1.95 15.41 -8.40
N GLU A 46 0.97 15.62 -9.29
CA GLU A 46 -0.44 15.78 -8.97
C GLU A 46 -1.05 14.49 -8.39
N ASN A 47 -0.82 13.33 -9.02
CA ASN A 47 -1.29 12.02 -8.53
C ASN A 47 -0.65 11.63 -7.18
N PHE A 48 0.59 12.05 -6.94
CA PHE A 48 1.25 11.80 -5.66
C PHE A 48 0.66 12.66 -4.53
N ASN A 49 0.30 13.91 -4.83
CA ASN A 49 -0.34 14.80 -3.86
C ASN A 49 -1.77 14.34 -3.52
N GLU A 50 -2.57 13.95 -4.51
CA GLU A 50 -3.92 13.39 -4.28
C GLU A 50 -3.85 12.15 -3.39
N PHE A 51 -2.90 11.27 -3.67
CA PHE A 51 -2.63 10.10 -2.84
C PHE A 51 -2.22 10.47 -1.41
N LEU A 52 -1.31 11.43 -1.24
CA LEU A 52 -0.92 11.90 0.09
C LEU A 52 -2.11 12.53 0.83
N ASP A 53 -2.98 13.25 0.14
CA ASP A 53 -4.17 13.85 0.72
C ASP A 53 -5.24 12.80 1.09
N GLU A 54 -5.41 11.76 0.27
CA GLU A 54 -6.22 10.58 0.62
C GLU A 54 -5.70 9.95 1.93
N TRP A 55 -4.38 9.83 2.09
CA TRP A 55 -3.78 9.27 3.31
C TRP A 55 -3.84 10.21 4.51
N LYS A 56 -3.63 11.52 4.32
CA LYS A 56 -3.84 12.51 5.39
C LYS A 56 -5.30 12.48 5.88
N ASN A 57 -6.25 12.33 4.96
CA ASN A 57 -7.67 12.22 5.30
C ASN A 57 -7.99 10.88 5.98
N HIS A 58 -7.43 9.76 5.51
CA HIS A 58 -7.50 8.49 6.22
C HIS A 58 -6.95 8.60 7.64
N TYR A 59 -5.80 9.27 7.83
CA TYR A 59 -5.19 9.45 9.13
C TYR A 59 -6.07 10.25 10.10
N LYS A 60 -6.72 11.31 9.60
CA LYS A 60 -7.71 12.09 10.39
C LYS A 60 -8.89 11.25 10.87
N CYS A 61 -9.21 10.17 10.17
CA CYS A 61 -10.34 9.30 10.47
C CYS A 61 -9.96 8.01 11.24
N ILE A 62 -8.68 7.81 11.62
CA ILE A 62 -8.17 6.60 12.32
C ILE A 62 -8.92 6.28 13.63
N GLY A 63 -9.71 7.19 14.18
CA GLY A 63 -10.60 6.93 15.31
C GLY A 63 -11.83 6.04 14.99
N SER A 64 -12.10 5.76 13.72
CA SER A 64 -13.20 4.89 13.28
C SER A 64 -12.69 3.46 13.05
N LYS A 65 -13.29 2.48 13.73
CA LYS A 65 -13.01 1.02 13.59
C LYS A 65 -13.23 0.43 12.18
N ILE A 66 -13.56 1.26 11.19
CA ILE A 66 -13.96 0.88 9.83
C ILE A 66 -12.79 1.02 8.83
N ILE A 67 -11.67 1.65 9.22
CA ILE A 67 -10.58 1.98 8.30
C ILE A 67 -9.50 0.90 8.31
N VAL A 68 -9.20 0.36 7.12
CA VAL A 68 -8.09 -0.57 6.88
C VAL A 68 -6.79 0.00 7.46
N HIS A 69 -6.10 -0.74 8.30
CA HIS A 69 -4.90 -0.23 8.95
C HIS A 69 -3.79 0.04 7.93
N PHE A 70 -3.18 1.22 8.03
CA PHE A 70 -2.05 1.63 7.21
C PHE A 70 -0.75 1.37 7.96
N TYR A 71 0.16 0.60 7.36
CA TYR A 71 1.46 0.29 7.96
C TYR A 71 2.58 1.22 7.52
N GLY A 72 2.54 1.71 6.29
CA GLY A 72 3.61 2.54 5.75
C GLY A 72 3.79 2.39 4.25
N PHE A 73 4.97 2.82 3.80
CA PHE A 73 5.36 2.79 2.40
C PHE A 73 6.53 1.84 2.17
N THR A 74 6.59 1.27 0.97
CA THR A 74 7.73 0.54 0.43
C THR A 74 7.99 0.95 -1.02
N LYS A 75 9.13 0.56 -1.57
CA LYS A 75 9.47 0.81 -2.97
C LYS A 75 9.98 -0.47 -3.61
N ASP A 76 9.31 -0.88 -4.67
CA ASP A 76 9.74 -2.04 -5.44
C ASP A 76 11.07 -1.73 -6.15
N PRO A 77 12.16 -2.46 -5.86
CA PRO A 77 13.47 -2.21 -6.46
C PRO A 77 13.49 -2.47 -7.97
N LYS A 78 12.57 -3.28 -8.51
CA LYS A 78 12.52 -3.61 -9.96
C LYS A 78 11.85 -2.52 -10.75
N THR A 79 10.72 -2.03 -10.27
CA THR A 79 9.91 -1.03 -10.99
C THR A 79 10.14 0.40 -10.50
N SER A 80 10.87 0.56 -9.39
CA SER A 80 11.06 1.83 -8.67
C SER A 80 9.77 2.52 -8.25
N LYS A 81 8.63 1.81 -8.23
CA LYS A 81 7.33 2.36 -7.85
C LYS A 81 7.16 2.35 -6.33
N TYR A 82 6.65 3.48 -5.81
CA TYR A 82 6.20 3.55 -4.42
C TYR A 82 4.89 2.80 -4.24
N THR A 83 4.77 2.12 -3.11
CA THR A 83 3.70 1.19 -2.79
C THR A 83 3.27 1.38 -1.36
N VAL A 84 1.95 1.33 -1.12
CA VAL A 84 1.38 1.37 0.24
C VAL A 84 1.25 -0.03 0.79
N VAL A 85 1.56 -0.18 2.07
CA VAL A 85 1.37 -1.40 2.84
C VAL A 85 0.19 -1.19 3.78
N MET A 86 -0.85 -2.01 3.64
CA MET A 86 -2.07 -1.94 4.44
C MET A 86 -2.57 -3.32 4.84
N ASP A 87 -3.51 -3.38 5.78
CA ASP A 87 -4.18 -4.63 6.17
C ASP A 87 -4.79 -5.35 4.97
N TYR A 88 -4.74 -6.68 5.02
CA TYR A 88 -5.55 -7.50 4.15
C TYR A 88 -6.98 -7.56 4.71
N ALA A 89 -7.88 -6.79 4.10
CA ALA A 89 -9.31 -6.85 4.42
C ALA A 89 -9.92 -8.06 3.70
N ASP A 90 -10.19 -9.12 4.45
CA ASP A 90 -11.03 -10.21 3.98
C ASP A 90 -12.52 -9.82 4.13
N LYS A 91 -13.39 -10.39 3.30
CA LYS A 91 -14.82 -10.04 3.24
C LYS A 91 -15.57 -10.28 4.56
#